data_AF-A0A1T4WCZ8-F1
#
_entry.id   AF-A0A1T4WCZ8-F1
#
_cell.length_a   1.000
_cell.length_b   1.000
_cell.length_c   1.000
_cell.angle_alpha   90.00
_cell.angle_beta   90.00
_cell.angle_gamma   90.00
#
_symmetry.space_group_name_H-M   'P 1'
#
loop_
_entity.id
_entity.type
_entity.pdbx_description
1 polymer ?
#
loop_
_entity_poly.entity_id
_entity_poly.type
_entity_poly.pdbx_seq_one_letter_code
_entity_poly.pdbx_strand_id
1 'polypeptide(L)'
;MTDIQKVRLNISDKNAEIFTDDEIQSFLTDEDNSINGATAKALEIMALQPEGLVKSYARGEISMSKTTLLELAQYYRKRQAEEQPKVAFFVVPQEIEVI
;
A
#
# COMPACT_ATOMS: atom_id res chain seq x y z
N MET A 1 -0.32 -18.66 -4.52
CA MET A 1 0.45 -17.47 -4.14
C MET A 1 -0.28 -16.77 -3.02
N THR A 2 0.37 -16.61 -1.85
CA THR A 2 -0.22 -15.97 -0.66
C THR A 2 -0.30 -14.45 -0.82
N ASP A 3 -1.07 -13.76 0.01
CA ASP A 3 -1.17 -12.30 -0.04
C ASP A 3 0.16 -11.62 0.32
N ILE A 4 0.90 -12.18 1.27
CA ILE A 4 2.30 -11.79 1.57
C ILE A 4 3.17 -11.89 0.30
N GLN A 5 3.09 -13.00 -0.44
CA GLN A 5 3.86 -13.19 -1.67
C GLN A 5 3.45 -12.19 -2.78
N LYS A 6 2.18 -11.79 -2.85
CA LYS A 6 1.71 -10.78 -3.81
C LYS A 6 2.27 -9.39 -3.47
N VAL A 7 2.19 -8.98 -2.20
CA VAL A 7 2.75 -7.69 -1.74
C VAL A 7 4.25 -7.66 -2.01
N ARG A 8 4.96 -8.73 -1.62
CA ARG A 8 6.41 -8.92 -1.83
C ARG A 8 6.80 -8.77 -3.31
N LEU A 9 6.04 -9.39 -4.20
CA LEU A 9 6.23 -9.27 -5.64
C LEU A 9 6.04 -7.82 -6.12
N ASN A 10 4.99 -7.14 -5.66
CA ASN A 10 4.66 -5.78 -6.09
C ASN A 10 5.72 -4.75 -5.67
N ILE A 11 6.32 -4.92 -4.50
CA ILE A 11 7.41 -4.05 -4.02
C ILE A 11 8.79 -4.52 -4.48
N SER A 12 8.85 -5.63 -5.24
CA SER A 12 10.11 -6.23 -5.70
C SER A 12 11.06 -6.64 -4.56
N ASP A 13 10.53 -7.02 -3.40
CA ASP A 13 11.31 -7.47 -2.25
C ASP A 13 11.70 -8.95 -2.39
N LYS A 14 12.89 -9.19 -2.94
CA LYS A 14 13.39 -10.55 -3.13
C LYS A 14 13.86 -11.12 -1.79
N ASN A 15 13.38 -12.31 -1.44
CA ASN A 15 13.84 -13.08 -0.28
C ASN A 15 13.77 -12.39 1.10
N ALA A 16 12.83 -11.45 1.32
CA ALA A 16 12.71 -10.75 2.60
C ALA A 16 13.92 -9.92 2.98
N GLU A 17 14.52 -9.28 1.98
CA GLU A 17 15.64 -8.36 2.15
C GLU A 17 15.19 -7.01 2.72
N ILE A 18 13.94 -6.60 2.46
CA ILE A 18 13.43 -5.28 2.87
C ILE A 18 12.43 -5.41 4.02
N PHE A 19 11.44 -6.30 3.89
CA PHE A 19 10.46 -6.57 4.92
C PHE A 19 10.37 -8.06 5.22
N THR A 20 10.30 -8.38 6.50
CA THR A 20 9.95 -9.71 7.00
C THR A 20 8.50 -10.05 6.68
N ASP A 21 8.16 -11.34 6.69
CA ASP A 21 6.77 -11.77 6.48
C ASP A 21 5.83 -11.23 7.57
N ASP A 22 6.30 -11.05 8.80
CA ASP A 22 5.54 -10.48 9.91
C ASP A 22 5.22 -8.99 9.69
N GLU A 23 6.17 -8.23 9.12
CA GLU A 23 5.93 -6.83 8.75
C GLU A 23 4.91 -6.73 7.61
N ILE A 24 5.02 -7.56 6.57
CA ILE A 24 4.04 -7.58 5.48
C ILE A 24 2.66 -8.00 6.01
N GLN A 25 2.60 -8.97 6.92
CA GLN A 25 1.35 -9.38 7.56
C GLN A 25 0.73 -8.25 8.40
N SER A 26 1.57 -7.44 9.06
CA SER A 26 1.12 -6.25 9.78
C SER A 26 0.55 -5.21 8.82
N PHE A 27 1.20 -4.97 7.67
CA PHE A 27 0.69 -4.04 6.65
C PHE A 27 -0.65 -4.49 6.07
N LEU A 28 -0.82 -5.79 5.83
CA LEU A 28 -2.09 -6.37 5.40
C LEU A 28 -3.17 -6.13 6.46
N THR A 29 -2.86 -6.36 7.74
CA THR A 29 -3.82 -6.18 8.83
C THR A 29 -4.25 -4.71 8.97
N ASP A 30 -3.31 -3.78 8.86
CA ASP A 30 -3.56 -2.34 8.96
C ASP A 30 -4.39 -1.78 7.79
N GLU A 31 -4.41 -2.50 6.66
CA GLU A 31 -5.03 -2.06 5.41
C GLU A 31 -6.25 -2.94 5.05
N ASP A 32 -6.94 -3.47 6.07
CA ASP A 32 -8.14 -4.31 5.94
C ASP A 32 -7.95 -5.56 5.04
N ASN A 33 -6.77 -6.17 5.11
CA ASN A 33 -6.31 -7.26 4.25
C ASN A 33 -6.26 -6.89 2.74
N SER A 34 -6.19 -5.60 2.41
CA SER A 34 -6.00 -5.14 1.04
C SER A 34 -4.55 -5.34 0.60
N ILE A 35 -4.33 -6.16 -0.43
CA ILE A 35 -3.01 -6.30 -1.06
C ILE A 35 -2.53 -4.96 -1.60
N ASN A 36 -3.41 -4.17 -2.19
CA ASN A 36 -3.06 -2.86 -2.74
C ASN A 36 -2.73 -1.86 -1.64
N GLY A 37 -3.51 -1.82 -0.56
CA GLY A 37 -3.21 -0.98 0.61
C GLY A 37 -1.88 -1.34 1.26
N ALA A 38 -1.65 -2.63 1.52
CA ALA A 38 -0.39 -3.11 2.09
C ALA A 38 0.82 -2.82 1.18
N THR A 39 0.64 -2.95 -0.14
CA THR A 39 1.67 -2.59 -1.13
C THR A 39 1.98 -1.09 -1.08
N ALA A 40 0.96 -0.23 -1.04
CA ALA A 40 1.15 1.21 -0.95
C ALA A 40 1.89 1.60 0.33
N LYS A 41 1.48 1.04 1.47
CA LYS A 41 2.11 1.28 2.77
C LYS A 41 3.59 0.88 2.79
N ALA A 42 3.91 -0.29 2.24
CA ALA A 42 5.30 -0.74 2.13
C ALA A 42 6.15 0.22 1.29
N LEU A 43 5.63 0.70 0.16
CA LEU A 43 6.31 1.67 -0.72
C LEU A 43 6.49 3.05 -0.04
N GLU A 44 5.49 3.51 0.73
CA GLU A 44 5.58 4.73 1.54
C GLU A 44 6.70 4.62 2.58
N ILE A 45 6.78 3.50 3.30
CA ILE A 45 7.84 3.25 4.29
C ILE A 45 9.22 3.23 3.61
N MET A 46 9.35 2.53 2.49
CA MET A 46 10.61 2.50 1.72
C MET A 46 11.04 3.90 1.26
N ALA A 47 10.10 4.76 0.87
CA ALA A 47 10.38 6.14 0.47
C ALA A 47 10.82 7.04 1.65
N LEU A 48 10.48 6.67 2.88
CA LEU A 48 10.81 7.39 4.10
C LEU A 48 12.09 6.88 4.78
N GLN A 49 12.58 5.70 4.42
CA GLN A 49 13.83 5.16 4.96
C GLN A 49 15.05 6.02 4.53
N PRO A 50 16.05 6.19 5.41
CA PRO A 50 17.27 6.91 5.08
C PRO A 50 18.00 6.23 3.91
N GLU A 51 18.70 7.04 3.11
CA GLU A 51 19.28 6.73 1.78
C GLU A 51 20.12 5.42 1.69
N GLY A 52 20.53 4.84 2.81
CA GLY A 52 21.24 3.56 2.88
C GLY A 52 20.45 2.36 2.35
N LEU A 53 19.12 2.31 2.53
CA LEU A 53 18.27 1.21 2.06
C LEU A 53 17.84 1.37 0.58
N VAL A 54 17.72 2.62 0.12
CA VAL A 54 17.49 2.96 -1.30
C VAL A 54 18.67 2.52 -2.18
N LYS A 55 19.90 2.52 -1.65
CA LYS A 55 21.09 2.00 -2.36
C LYS A 55 21.10 0.48 -2.51
N SER A 56 20.49 -0.28 -1.60
CA SER A 56 20.27 -1.73 -1.77
C SER A 56 19.23 -2.03 -2.85
N TYR A 57 18.21 -1.17 -2.99
CA TYR A 57 17.27 -1.20 -4.12
C TYR A 57 17.95 -0.95 -5.49
N ALA A 58 19.06 -0.21 -5.50
CA ALA A 58 19.84 0.04 -6.72
C ALA A 58 20.60 -1.19 -7.25
N ARG A 59 20.59 -2.34 -6.55
CA ARG A 59 21.30 -3.54 -6.99
C ARG A 59 20.45 -4.40 -7.94
N GLY A 60 20.25 -3.87 -9.15
CA GLY A 60 19.60 -4.61 -10.24
C GLY A 60 19.00 -3.77 -11.36
N GLU A 61 19.51 -2.56 -11.64
CA GLU A 61 19.09 -1.66 -12.74
C GLU A 61 17.83 -0.80 -12.51
N ILE A 62 17.24 -0.77 -11.31
CA ILE A 62 16.12 0.14 -11.01
C ILE A 62 16.49 1.06 -9.85
N SER A 63 17.15 2.18 -10.15
CA SER A 63 17.27 3.29 -9.21
C SER A 63 15.91 4.00 -9.10
N MET A 64 14.97 3.46 -8.33
CA MET A 64 13.73 4.16 -8.04
C MET A 64 14.04 5.37 -7.16
N SER A 65 13.79 6.57 -7.69
CA SER A 65 13.85 7.78 -6.87
C SER A 65 12.77 7.72 -5.79
N LYS A 66 12.97 8.45 -4.69
CA LYS A 66 11.94 8.63 -3.66
C LYS A 66 10.59 9.05 -4.26
N THR A 67 10.62 9.94 -5.26
CA THR A 67 9.43 10.40 -5.97
C THR A 67 8.72 9.24 -6.68
N THR A 68 9.46 8.38 -7.37
CA THR A 68 8.90 7.21 -8.08
C THR A 68 8.25 6.20 -7.13
N LEU A 69 8.83 5.99 -5.95
CA LEU A 69 8.23 5.13 -4.92
C LEU A 69 6.91 5.70 -4.40
N LEU A 70 6.84 7.01 -4.16
CA LEU A 70 5.63 7.68 -3.72
C LEU A 70 4.54 7.69 -4.79
N GLU A 71 4.91 7.89 -6.06
CA GLU A 71 3.98 7.80 -7.20
C GLU A 71 3.39 6.38 -7.32
N LEU A 72 4.23 5.35 -7.14
CA LEU A 72 3.78 3.97 -7.17
C LEU A 72 2.88 3.65 -5.96
N ALA A 73 3.20 4.17 -4.78
CA ALA A 73 2.32 4.05 -3.61
C ALA A 73 0.94 4.66 -3.89
N GLN A 74 0.89 5.87 -4.45
CA GLN A 74 -0.36 6.54 -4.82
C GLN A 74 -1.17 5.74 -5.84
N TYR A 75 -0.50 5.12 -6.81
CA TYR A 75 -1.15 4.22 -7.78
C TYR A 75 -1.88 3.07 -7.07
N TYR A 76 -1.23 2.40 -6.12
CA TYR A 76 -1.84 1.32 -5.36
C TYR A 76 -2.94 1.79 -4.39
N ARG A 77 -2.79 2.96 -3.76
CA ARG A 77 -3.87 3.60 -2.96
C ARG A 77 -5.12 3.83 -3.78
N LYS A 78 -4.98 4.33 -5.01
CA LYS A 78 -6.11 4.55 -5.90
C LYS A 78 -6.84 3.24 -6.23
N ARG A 79 -6.09 2.17 -6.49
CA ARG A 79 -6.67 0.84 -6.76
C ARG A 79 -7.37 0.25 -5.55
N GLN A 80 -6.81 0.40 -4.36
CA GLN A 80 -7.48 0.03 -3.10
C GLN A 80 -8.84 0.74 -2.98
N ALA A 81 -8.90 2.04 -3.27
CA ALA A 81 -10.13 2.83 -3.22
C ALA A 81 -11.16 2.46 -4.31
N GLU A 82 -10.70 1.91 -5.44
CA GLU A 82 -11.56 1.37 -6.50
C GLU A 82 -12.11 -0.03 -6.15
N GLU A 83 -11.36 -0.82 -5.38
CA GLU A 83 -11.75 -2.17 -4.93
C GLU A 83 -12.66 -2.14 -3.70
N GLN A 84 -12.51 -1.15 -2.81
CA GLN A 84 -13.44 -0.98 -1.69
C GLN A 84 -14.81 -0.50 -2.22
N PRO A 85 -15.92 -1.16 -1.87
CA PRO A 85 -17.23 -0.68 -2.26
C PRO A 85 -17.44 0.71 -1.66
N LYS A 86 -17.65 1.72 -2.51
CA LYS A 86 -18.08 3.06 -2.08
C LYS A 86 -19.42 2.92 -1.37
N VAL A 87 -19.41 2.79 -0.05
CA VAL A 87 -20.64 2.90 0.75
C VAL A 87 -21.05 4.38 0.70
N ALA A 88 -21.83 4.73 -0.31
CA ALA A 88 -22.47 6.03 -0.41
C ALA A 88 -23.61 6.05 0.63
N PHE A 89 -23.33 6.60 1.81
CA PHE A 89 -24.39 6.94 2.75
C PHE A 89 -25.15 8.15 2.19
N PHE A 90 -26.26 7.89 1.48
CA PHE A 90 -27.24 8.92 1.22
C PHE A 90 -27.97 9.21 2.53
N VAL A 91 -27.63 10.32 3.19
CA VAL A 91 -28.46 10.86 4.25
C VAL A 91 -29.75 11.34 3.60
N VAL A 92 -30.82 10.54 3.69
CA VAL A 92 -32.16 11.00 3.33
C VAL A 92 -32.60 11.96 4.44
N PRO A 93 -32.85 13.25 4.15
CA PRO A 93 -33.40 14.15 5.17
C PRO A 93 -34.79 13.64 5.54
N GLN A 94 -34.99 13.27 6.80
CA GLN A 94 -36.34 13.13 7.34
C GLN A 94 -36.97 14.53 7.37
N GLU A 95 -37.97 14.77 6.53
CA GLU A 95 -38.85 15.91 6.69
C GLU A 95 -39.52 15.78 8.07
N ILE A 96 -39.19 16.71 8.97
CA ILE A 96 -39.85 16.81 10.27
C ILE A 96 -41.23 17.41 10.01
N GLU A 97 -42.28 16.59 10.07
CA GLU A 97 -43.65 17.08 10.22
C GLU A 97 -43.75 17.82 11.56
N VAL A 98 -43.84 19.15 11.48
CA VAL A 98 -44.16 19.98 12.64
C VAL A 98 -45.68 19.95 12.80
N ILE A 99 -46.12 19.37 13.93
CA ILE A 99 -47.52 19.30 14.40
C ILE A 99 -47.98 20.68 14.87
#